data_AF-A0A2X3F5U1-F1
#
_entry.id   AF-A0A2X3F5U1-F1
#
_cell.length_a   1.000
_cell.length_b   1.000
_cell.length_c   1.000
_cell.angle_alpha   90.00
_cell.angle_beta   90.00
_cell.angle_gamma   90.00
#
_symmetry.space_group_name_H-M   'P 1'
#
loop_
_entity.id
_entity.type
_entity.pdbx_description
1 polymer ?
#
loop_
_entity_poly.entity_id
_entity_poly.type
_entity_poly.pdbx_seq_one_letter_code
_entity_poly.pdbx_strand_id
1 'polypeptide(L)' 'MKLQLALDELTLPEALVFIDKVVDDVDIIEVGTPFLIREGVNAIKAIKEKYPHKEVLADAKNYGWWPF' A
#
# COMPACT_ATOMS: atom_id res chain seq x y z
N MET A 1 -14.66 7.68 11.41
CA MET A 1 -14.18 6.32 11.07
C MET A 1 -13.40 6.46 9.78
N LYS A 2 -12.17 5.96 9.68
CA LYS A 2 -11.37 5.99 8.44
C LYS A 2 -11.42 4.62 7.77
N LEU A 3 -11.60 4.56 6.45
CA LEU A 3 -11.55 3.33 5.68
C LEU A 3 -10.15 3.12 5.11
N GLN A 4 -9.62 1.90 5.24
CA GLN A 4 -8.28 1.54 4.78
C GLN A 4 -8.34 0.44 3.71
N LEU A 5 -7.60 0.64 2.63
CA LEU A 5 -7.36 -0.37 1.59
C LEU A 5 -6.01 -1.04 1.81
N ALA A 6 -6.00 -2.33 2.11
CA ALA A 6 -4.76 -3.12 2.17
C ALA A 6 -4.47 -3.78 0.81
N LEU A 7 -3.22 -3.65 0.35
CA LEU A 7 -2.74 -4.21 -0.91
C LEU A 7 -1.62 -5.20 -0.62
N ASP A 8 -1.90 -6.50 -0.77
CA ASP A 8 -0.94 -7.59 -0.53
C ASP A 8 -0.57 -8.38 -1.79
N GLU A 9 -1.56 -8.74 -2.60
CA GLU A 9 -1.39 -9.73 -3.68
C GLU A 9 -1.12 -9.10 -5.05
N LEU A 10 -1.67 -7.93 -5.32
CA LEU A 10 -1.62 -7.31 -6.65
C LEU A 10 -0.19 -6.91 -7.05
N THR A 11 0.10 -6.94 -8.36
CA THR A 11 1.27 -6.24 -8.91
C THR A 11 1.09 -4.73 -8.83
N LEU A 12 2.17 -3.95 -8.88
CA LEU A 12 2.06 -2.50 -8.82
C LEU A 12 1.13 -1.91 -9.90
N PRO A 13 1.18 -2.33 -11.18
CA PRO A 13 0.24 -1.84 -12.19
C PRO A 13 -1.22 -2.19 -11.87
N GLU A 14 -1.49 -3.42 -11.43
CA GLU A 14 -2.84 -3.86 -11.06
C GLU A 14 -3.37 -3.10 -9.83
N ALA A 15 -2.50 -2.86 -8.85
CA ALA A 15 -2.81 -2.07 -7.67
C ALA A 15 -3.19 -0.64 -8.04
N LEU A 16 -2.47 0.02 -8.94
CA LEU A 16 -2.79 1.39 -9.39
C LEU A 16 -4.13 1.45 -10.13
N VAL A 17 -4.46 0.42 -10.91
CA VAL A 17 -5.77 0.31 -11.59
C VAL A 17 -6.89 0.02 -10.59
N PHE A 18 -6.61 -0.75 -9.53
CA PHE A 18 -7.58 -1.03 -8.49
C PHE A 18 -7.84 0.22 -7.64
N ILE A 19 -6.78 0.93 -7.21
CA ILE A 19 -6.90 2.16 -6.43
C ILE A 19 -7.75 3.18 -7.21
N ASP A 20 -7.56 3.35 -8.52
CA ASP A 20 -8.39 4.26 -9.33
C ASP A 20 -9.91 4.05 -9.17
N LYS A 21 -10.34 2.81 -8.89
CA LYS A 21 -11.76 2.47 -8.78
C LYS A 21 -12.36 2.77 -7.40
N VAL A 22 -11.53 2.88 -6.38
CA VAL A 22 -11.97 2.95 -4.97
C VAL A 22 -11.33 4.10 -4.20
N VAL A 23 -10.48 4.91 -4.84
CA VAL A 23 -9.67 5.95 -4.19
C VAL A 23 -10.54 6.97 -3.47
N ASP A 24 -11.72 7.31 -3.99
CA ASP A 24 -12.62 8.29 -3.38
C ASP A 24 -13.32 7.76 -2.12
N ASP A 25 -13.41 6.43 -1.97
CA ASP A 25 -14.06 5.78 -0.85
C ASP A 25 -13.11 5.47 0.32
N VAL A 26 -11.78 5.49 0.08
CA VAL A 26 -10.76 5.10 1.06
C VAL A 26 -9.94 6.28 1.54
N ASP A 27 -9.63 6.30 2.83
CA ASP A 27 -8.82 7.37 3.45
C ASP A 27 -7.32 7.02 3.42
N ILE A 28 -7.00 5.74 3.59
CA ILE A 28 -5.64 5.23 3.75
C ILE A 28 -5.40 4.10 2.73
N ILE A 29 -4.27 4.18 2.04
CA ILE A 29 -3.76 3.10 1.18
C ILE A 29 -2.60 2.43 1.91
N GLU A 30 -2.81 1.19 2.37
CA GLU A 30 -1.78 0.37 2.99
C GLU A 30 -1.05 -0.46 1.93
N VAL A 31 0.27 -0.30 1.90
CA VAL A 31 1.20 -1.19 1.20
C VAL A 31 1.49 -2.35 2.15
N GLY A 32 0.79 -3.46 1.97
CA GLY A 32 0.89 -4.64 2.82
C GLY A 32 2.27 -5.29 2.76
N THR A 33 2.59 -6.14 3.75
CA THR A 33 3.94 -6.72 3.90
C THR A 33 4.44 -7.46 2.64
N PRO A 34 3.68 -8.40 2.02
CA PRO A 34 4.14 -9.11 0.83
C PRO A 34 4.35 -8.16 -0.36
N PHE A 35 3.47 -7.18 -0.52
CA PHE A 35 3.56 -6.18 -1.58
C PHE A 35 4.77 -5.26 -1.39
N LEU A 36 5.02 -4.84 -0.14
CA LEU A 36 6.19 -4.05 0.23
C LEU A 36 7.49 -4.84 0.04
N ILE A 37 7.53 -6.14 0.34
CA ILE A 37 8.71 -6.99 0.09
C ILE A 37 9.02 -7.08 -1.40
N ARG A 38 7.99 -7.21 -2.25
CA ARG A 38 8.14 -7.36 -3.70
C ARG A 38 8.51 -6.06 -4.40
N GLU A 39 7.77 -4.99 -4.15
CA GLU A 39 7.89 -3.72 -4.88
C GLU A 39 8.78 -2.69 -4.16
N GLY A 40 9.00 -2.89 -2.85
CA GLY A 40 9.79 -1.99 -2.01
C GLY A 40 9.22 -0.57 -1.97
N VAL A 41 10.13 0.39 -1.83
CA VAL A 41 9.80 1.82 -1.83
C VAL A 41 9.19 2.33 -3.14
N ASN A 42 9.28 1.57 -4.24
CA ASN A 42 8.72 1.98 -5.52
C ASN A 42 7.19 1.99 -5.49
N ALA A 43 6.55 1.04 -4.80
CA ALA A 43 5.10 1.06 -4.61
C ALA A 43 4.65 2.34 -3.88
N ILE A 44 5.35 2.71 -2.81
CA ILE A 44 5.04 3.92 -2.03
C ILE A 44 5.19 5.17 -2.90
N LYS A 45 6.28 5.27 -3.67
CA LYS A 45 6.52 6.42 -4.57
C LYS A 45 5.43 6.53 -5.62
N ALA A 46 5.12 5.45 -6.33
CA ALA A 46 4.13 5.47 -7.40
C ALA A 46 2.73 5.84 -6.88
N ILE A 47 2.33 5.31 -5.71
CA ILE A 47 1.05 5.65 -5.09
C ILE A 47 1.04 7.13 -4.68
N LYS A 48 2.10 7.66 -4.07
CA LYS A 48 2.18 9.08 -3.67
C LYS A 48 2.24 10.04 -4.85
N GLU A 49 2.91 9.67 -5.94
CA GLU A 49 2.97 10.48 -7.16
C GLU A 49 1.59 10.60 -7.81
N LYS A 50 0.82 9.51 -7.84
CA LYS A 50 -0.52 9.49 -8.43
C LYS A 50 -1.60 10.06 -7.51
N TYR A 51 -1.49 9.82 -6.20
CA TYR A 51 -2.46 10.25 -5.19
C TYR A 51 -1.77 11.04 -4.07
N PRO A 52 -1.23 12.24 -4.37
CA PRO A 52 -0.44 13.03 -3.41
C PRO A 52 -1.24 13.49 -2.17
N HIS A 53 -2.57 13.43 -2.25
CA HIS A 53 -3.50 13.82 -1.20
C HIS A 53 -3.93 12.63 -0.31
N LYS A 54 -3.55 11.39 -0.64
CA LYS A 54 -3.92 10.21 0.15
C LYS A 54 -2.85 9.86 1.18
N GLU A 55 -3.30 9.38 2.33
CA GLU A 55 -2.42 8.83 3.34
C GLU A 55 -1.94 7.45 2.88
N VAL A 56 -0.63 7.22 2.88
CA VAL A 56 -0.02 5.95 2.49
C VAL A 56 0.68 5.34 3.69
N LEU A 57 0.22 4.17 4.10
CA LEU A 57 0.78 3.41 5.21
C LEU A 57 1.63 2.27 4.64
N ALA A 58 2.88 2.14 5.09
CA ALA A 58 3.71 0.99 4.74
C ALA A 58 3.69 0.00 5.90
N ASP A 59 3.16 -1.20 5.68
CA ASP A 59 3.18 -2.27 6.68
C ASP A 59 4.54 -2.95 6.68
N ALA A 60 5.55 -2.22 7.14
CA ALA A 60 6.89 -2.74 7.34
C ALA A 60 6.91 -3.52 8.67
N LYS A 61 6.49 -4.78 8.62
CA LYS A 61 6.68 -5.72 9.74
C LYS A 61 8.18 -5.89 10.00
N ASN A 62 8.69 -5.17 10.99
CA ASN A 62 10.08 -5.30 11.43
C ASN A 62 10.25 -6.61 12.23
N TYR A 63 11.17 -7.47 11.82
CA TYR A 63 11.49 -8.76 12.43
C TYR A 63 12.19 -8.63 13.80
N GLY A 64 11.60 -7.91 14.75
CA GLY A 64 12.06 -7.87 16.14
C GLY A 64 11.55 -9.03 17.00
N TRP A 65 10.64 -9.86 16.46
CA TRP A 65 9.91 -10.90 17.21
C TRP A 65 9.62 -12.15 16.37
N TRP A 66 10.53 -12.53 15.47
CA TRP A 66 10.49 -13.90 14.93
C TRP A 66 11.39 -14.77 15.81
N PRO A 67 10.88 -15.84 16.41
CA PRO A 67 11.67 -16.69 17.31
C PRO A 67 12.60 -17.58 16.48
N PHE A 68 13.73 -17.01 16.06
CA PHE A 68 14.93 -17.78 15.73
C PHE A 68 16.07 -17.27 16.61
#